data_AF-A0A094IA04-F1
#
_entry.id   AF-A0A094IA04-F1
#
_cell.length_a   1.000
_cell.length_b   1.000
_cell.length_c   1.000
_cell.angle_alpha   90.00
_cell.angle_beta   90.00
_cell.angle_gamma   90.00
#
_symmetry.space_group_name_H-M   'P 1'
#
loop_
_entity.id
_entity.type
_entity.pdbx_description
1 polymer ?
#
loop_
_entity_poly.entity_id
_entity_poly.type
_entity_poly.pdbx_seq_one_letter_code
_entity_poly.pdbx_strand_id
1 'polypeptide(L)'
;MEPLRIANPHDLAADKGVQKTAIEDLTSQHRDIFTRAVANVLSSEIAQITYAQIADGLPLSSVEMDTYGYGALSGDHPLHTKHTSLCPGALEKAQELHAEFNPNSLQLLYEYQAASPGSRAFQTRLIELIAVAIHQMAVWIVKLDVSLHKDDGIATWEPPKDDATFWIRNPNGPPPTLFQHTFYRDYDQYPEGVADGVGYWAEARILGGVVLFDRRDAKFNPSVELKTLPRIDPNAVYFHADRQGTTYRIYQLLDSQKEQLLDYLLSEKTPPAFCPLPILATNDNRRRVDPEEHITDTGIYRDIWERKPPPWGELDFRIKDVMDELDYPTMDDWDASHRRGYEKKEEMYSRFDEDPDREQQK
;
A
#
# COMPACT_ATOMS: atom_id res chain seq x y z
N MET A 1 34.35 -18.18 -9.42
CA MET A 1 33.13 -17.35 -9.49
C MET A 1 33.13 -16.54 -8.20
N GLU A 2 33.44 -15.24 -8.29
CA GLU A 2 33.38 -14.35 -7.12
C GLU A 2 31.91 -14.15 -6.71
N PRO A 3 31.60 -14.12 -5.41
CA PRO A 3 30.25 -13.86 -4.95
C PRO A 3 29.86 -12.41 -5.27
N LEU A 4 28.70 -12.24 -5.90
CA LEU A 4 28.05 -10.95 -6.12
C LEU A 4 27.89 -10.26 -4.76
N ARG A 5 28.64 -9.18 -4.54
CA ARG A 5 28.43 -8.27 -3.42
C ARG A 5 27.09 -7.56 -3.64
N ILE A 6 26.07 -8.03 -2.93
CA ILE A 6 24.82 -7.30 -2.76
C ILE A 6 25.18 -6.02 -1.99
N ALA A 7 25.00 -4.87 -2.64
CA ALA A 7 25.22 -3.58 -2.01
C ALA A 7 24.28 -3.45 -0.81
N ASN A 8 24.82 -2.96 0.32
CA ASN A 8 24.06 -2.69 1.52
C ASN A 8 23.01 -1.60 1.20
N PRO A 9 21.73 -1.75 1.59
CA PRO A 9 20.71 -0.72 1.36
C PRO A 9 21.09 0.67 1.88
N HIS A 10 21.96 0.73 2.89
CA HIS A 10 22.53 1.97 3.41
C HIS A 10 23.43 2.73 2.42
N ASP A 11 24.01 2.06 1.41
CA ASP A 11 24.88 2.71 0.42
C ASP A 11 24.09 3.40 -0.70
N LEU A 12 22.79 3.09 -0.86
CA LEU A 12 21.87 3.82 -1.76
C LEU A 12 21.24 5.04 -1.08
N ALA A 13 21.44 5.21 0.23
CA ALA A 13 20.93 6.32 1.03
C ALA A 13 21.89 7.54 1.06
N ALA A 14 22.82 7.65 0.11
CA ALA A 14 23.45 8.94 -0.19
C ALA A 14 22.48 9.79 -1.04
N ASP A 15 21.30 10.04 -0.48
CA ASP A 15 20.33 10.97 -1.02
C ASP A 15 20.98 12.35 -1.07
N LYS A 16 21.00 12.96 -2.25
CA LYS A 16 21.48 14.33 -2.45
C LYS A 16 20.49 15.25 -1.74
N GLY A 17 20.75 15.53 -0.47
CA GLY A 17 20.06 16.51 0.38
C GLY A 17 18.80 17.11 -0.25
N VAL A 18 17.70 16.33 -0.23
CA VAL A 18 16.40 16.85 -0.62
C VAL A 18 16.05 17.96 0.35
N GLN A 19 16.01 19.18 -0.17
CA GLN A 19 15.65 20.37 0.58
C GLN A 19 14.18 20.21 1.02
N LYS A 20 13.97 19.88 2.29
CA LYS A 20 12.62 19.79 2.87
C LYS A 20 12.03 21.19 2.87
N THR A 21 11.05 21.41 2.00
CA THR A 21 10.23 22.62 1.94
C THR A 21 9.03 22.39 2.84
N ALA A 22 8.60 23.35 3.65
CA ALA A 22 7.37 23.22 4.44
C ALA A 22 6.16 23.65 3.59
N ILE A 23 4.94 23.22 3.94
CA ILE A 23 3.72 23.65 3.20
C ILE A 23 3.57 25.17 3.18
N GLU A 24 4.01 25.83 4.26
CA GLU A 24 4.02 27.29 4.37
C GLU A 24 4.92 27.98 3.34
N ASP A 25 5.94 27.27 2.85
CA ASP A 25 6.85 27.76 1.79
C ASP A 25 6.29 27.57 0.37
N LEU A 26 5.20 26.80 0.21
CA LEU A 26 4.52 26.69 -1.09
C LEU A 26 3.94 28.05 -1.51
N THR A 27 3.88 28.30 -2.82
CA THR A 27 3.12 29.44 -3.34
C THR A 27 1.66 29.30 -2.93
N SER A 28 0.97 30.43 -2.72
CA SER A 28 -0.43 30.43 -2.29
C SER A 28 -1.30 29.51 -3.14
N GLN A 29 -1.13 29.54 -4.46
CA GLN A 29 -1.87 28.68 -5.37
C GLN A 29 -1.63 27.18 -5.12
N HIS A 30 -0.37 26.73 -4.96
CA HIS A 30 -0.06 25.32 -4.71
C HIS A 30 -0.59 24.87 -3.34
N ARG A 31 -0.39 25.71 -2.32
CA ARG A 31 -0.89 25.45 -0.97
C ARG A 31 -2.42 25.33 -0.94
N ASP A 32 -3.12 26.25 -1.60
CA ASP A 32 -4.58 26.29 -1.62
C ASP A 32 -5.17 25.10 -2.38
N ILE A 33 -4.50 24.65 -3.46
CA ILE A 33 -4.90 23.44 -4.19
C ILE A 33 -4.67 22.20 -3.31
N PHE A 34 -3.48 22.05 -2.74
CA PHE A 34 -3.14 20.90 -1.91
C PHE A 34 -4.05 20.79 -0.67
N THR A 35 -4.22 21.88 0.08
CA THR A 35 -5.05 21.92 1.29
C THR A 35 -6.49 21.53 1.00
N ARG A 36 -7.04 22.05 -0.10
CA ARG A 36 -8.39 21.71 -0.56
C ARG A 36 -8.51 20.26 -1.02
N ALA A 37 -7.51 19.75 -1.73
CA ALA A 37 -7.49 18.36 -2.17
C ALA A 37 -7.47 17.39 -0.98
N VAL A 38 -6.67 17.69 0.05
CA VAL A 38 -6.68 16.95 1.33
C VAL A 38 -8.06 17.02 1.98
N ALA A 39 -8.62 18.23 2.14
CA ALA A 39 -9.93 18.42 2.75
C ALA A 39 -11.05 17.67 2.00
N ASN A 40 -11.00 17.64 0.65
CA ASN A 40 -11.94 16.89 -0.17
C ASN A 40 -11.88 15.40 0.20
N VAL A 41 -10.69 14.77 0.17
CA VAL A 41 -10.54 13.36 0.52
C VAL A 41 -10.99 13.07 1.96
N LEU A 42 -10.53 13.87 2.92
CA LEU A 42 -10.85 13.68 4.34
C LEU A 42 -12.34 13.89 4.66
N SER A 43 -13.05 14.66 3.82
CA SER A 43 -14.50 14.82 3.93
C SER A 43 -15.30 13.61 3.39
N SER A 44 -14.67 12.69 2.65
CA SER A 44 -15.34 11.49 2.15
C SER A 44 -15.76 10.56 3.29
N GLU A 45 -16.90 9.89 3.12
CA GLU A 45 -17.40 8.90 4.08
C GLU A 45 -16.38 7.78 4.31
N ILE A 46 -15.71 7.31 3.25
CA ILE A 46 -14.72 6.23 3.37
C ILE A 46 -13.49 6.65 4.16
N ALA A 47 -13.02 7.90 4.02
CA ALA A 47 -11.94 8.42 4.85
C ALA A 47 -12.36 8.52 6.31
N GLN A 48 -13.54 9.08 6.59
CA GLN A 48 -14.06 9.21 7.95
C GLN A 48 -14.17 7.84 8.64
N ILE A 49 -14.75 6.83 7.97
CA ILE A 49 -14.88 5.47 8.52
C ILE A 49 -13.51 4.80 8.68
N THR A 50 -12.58 5.02 7.75
CA THR A 50 -11.23 4.42 7.84
C THR A 50 -10.47 4.96 9.04
N TYR A 51 -10.42 6.29 9.22
CA TYR A 51 -9.75 6.87 10.38
C TYR A 51 -10.49 6.63 11.69
N ALA A 52 -11.81 6.51 11.67
CA ALA A 52 -12.59 6.10 12.84
C ALA A 52 -12.18 4.70 13.31
N GLN A 53 -11.99 3.74 12.41
CA GLN A 53 -11.49 2.41 12.78
C GLN A 53 -10.08 2.49 13.41
N ILE A 54 -9.18 3.30 12.86
CA ILE A 54 -7.83 3.48 13.42
C ILE A 54 -7.90 4.11 14.82
N ALA A 55 -8.75 5.12 15.01
CA ALA A 55 -8.96 5.76 16.30
C ALA A 55 -9.63 4.82 17.32
N ASP A 56 -10.55 3.96 16.87
CA ASP A 56 -11.10 2.85 17.67
C ASP A 56 -9.98 1.88 18.08
N GLY A 57 -9.09 1.59 17.13
CA GLY A 57 -7.94 0.70 17.24
C GLY A 57 -8.22 -0.72 16.75
N LEU A 58 -9.40 -0.98 16.19
CA LEU A 58 -9.73 -2.23 15.51
C LEU A 58 -10.34 -1.94 14.12
N PRO A 59 -10.02 -2.74 13.09
CA PRO A 59 -10.79 -2.71 11.85
C PRO A 59 -12.18 -3.30 12.09
N LEU A 60 -13.18 -2.87 11.33
CA LEU A 60 -14.47 -3.55 11.31
C LEU A 60 -14.29 -4.96 10.78
N SER A 61 -15.05 -5.90 11.34
CA SER A 61 -15.06 -7.29 10.88
C SER A 61 -15.31 -7.41 9.38
N SER A 62 -16.17 -6.57 8.80
CA SER A 62 -16.45 -6.58 7.36
C SER A 62 -15.26 -6.07 6.54
N VAL A 63 -14.48 -5.15 7.08
CA VAL A 63 -13.31 -4.56 6.40
C VAL A 63 -12.12 -5.52 6.44
N GLU A 64 -11.94 -6.25 7.55
CA GLU A 64 -10.94 -7.31 7.63
C GLU A 64 -11.26 -8.45 6.65
N MET A 65 -12.53 -8.86 6.56
CA MET A 65 -12.96 -9.89 5.60
C MET A 65 -12.88 -9.43 4.14
N ASP A 66 -12.97 -8.11 3.88
CA ASP A 66 -12.77 -7.50 2.56
C ASP A 66 -11.27 -7.40 2.21
N THR A 67 -10.58 -8.54 2.24
CA THR A 67 -9.18 -8.69 1.83
C THR A 67 -8.99 -9.78 0.78
N TYR A 68 -8.02 -9.59 -0.11
CA TYR A 68 -7.80 -10.50 -1.23
C TYR A 68 -7.35 -11.89 -0.72
N GLY A 69 -8.10 -12.94 -1.08
CA GLY A 69 -7.79 -14.31 -0.69
C GLY A 69 -8.32 -14.74 0.69
N TYR A 70 -9.31 -14.02 1.21
CA TYR A 70 -9.93 -14.18 2.54
C TYR A 70 -8.98 -13.76 3.67
N GLY A 71 -9.51 -12.99 4.63
CA GLY A 71 -8.89 -12.42 5.85
C GLY A 71 -7.51 -12.91 6.29
N ALA A 72 -6.72 -11.99 6.82
CA ALA A 72 -5.43 -12.33 7.45
C ALA A 72 -5.61 -13.12 8.76
N LEU A 73 -6.82 -13.05 9.35
CA LEU A 73 -7.14 -13.66 10.64
C LEU A 73 -7.82 -15.02 10.47
N SER A 74 -7.68 -15.86 11.50
CA SER A 74 -8.41 -17.13 11.56
C SER A 74 -9.89 -16.88 11.79
N GLY A 75 -10.76 -17.75 11.27
CA GLY A 75 -12.22 -17.53 11.30
C GLY A 75 -12.84 -17.50 12.70
N ASP A 76 -12.13 -17.97 13.73
CA ASP A 76 -12.52 -17.91 15.13
C ASP A 76 -12.03 -16.64 15.85
N HIS A 77 -11.32 -15.74 15.15
CA HIS A 77 -10.82 -14.51 15.73
C HIS A 77 -11.98 -13.65 16.28
N PRO A 78 -11.91 -13.17 17.55
CA PRO A 78 -13.01 -12.49 18.22
C PRO A 78 -13.49 -11.22 17.52
N LEU A 79 -12.61 -10.58 16.73
CA LEU A 79 -12.94 -9.45 15.84
C LEU A 79 -14.22 -9.70 15.04
N HIS A 80 -14.38 -10.91 14.49
CA HIS A 80 -15.48 -11.24 13.58
C HIS A 80 -16.86 -11.16 14.22
N THR A 81 -16.93 -11.25 15.54
CA THR A 81 -18.19 -11.22 16.29
C THR A 81 -18.32 -10.01 17.20
N LYS A 82 -17.20 -9.46 17.66
CA LYS A 82 -17.18 -8.39 18.67
C LYS A 82 -17.02 -6.98 18.10
N HIS A 83 -16.44 -6.81 16.91
CA HIS A 83 -16.20 -5.50 16.31
C HIS A 83 -16.86 -5.39 14.93
N THR A 84 -18.19 -5.52 14.91
CA THR A 84 -19.02 -5.43 13.70
C THR A 84 -19.49 -4.01 13.39
N SER A 85 -19.39 -3.11 14.36
CA SER A 85 -19.66 -1.67 14.25
C SER A 85 -18.62 -0.90 15.04
N LEU A 86 -18.39 0.36 14.65
CA LEU A 86 -17.54 1.29 15.41
C LEU A 86 -18.05 1.46 16.84
N CYS A 87 -17.15 1.63 17.80
CA CYS A 87 -17.51 1.98 19.16
C CYS A 87 -18.10 3.40 19.24
N PRO A 88 -18.97 3.67 20.22
CA PRO A 88 -19.49 5.01 20.44
C PRO A 88 -18.35 6.04 20.63
N GLY A 89 -18.38 7.14 19.88
CA GLY A 89 -17.36 8.19 19.96
C GLY A 89 -16.20 8.04 18.99
N ALA A 90 -16.00 6.88 18.34
CA ALA A 90 -14.87 6.66 17.44
C ALA A 90 -14.94 7.56 16.20
N LEU A 91 -16.14 7.78 15.65
CA LEU A 91 -16.35 8.65 14.50
C LEU A 91 -16.12 10.12 14.85
N GLU A 92 -16.70 10.57 15.97
CA GLU A 92 -16.49 11.91 16.51
C GLU A 92 -15.00 12.15 16.76
N LYS A 93 -14.30 11.15 17.31
CA LYS A 93 -12.87 11.26 17.57
C LYS A 93 -12.07 11.41 16.28
N ALA A 94 -12.37 10.63 15.24
CA ALA A 94 -11.73 10.79 13.94
C ALA A 94 -11.99 12.17 13.32
N GLN A 95 -13.17 12.74 13.51
CA GLN A 95 -13.51 14.09 13.04
C GLN A 95 -12.73 15.18 13.80
N GLU A 96 -12.55 15.04 15.11
CA GLU A 96 -11.68 15.92 15.90
C GLU A 96 -10.23 15.86 15.41
N LEU A 97 -9.70 14.64 15.24
CA LEU A 97 -8.33 14.42 14.78
C LEU A 97 -8.12 14.98 13.37
N HIS A 98 -9.10 14.84 12.48
CA HIS A 98 -9.08 15.49 11.17
C HIS A 98 -8.93 17.01 11.28
N ALA A 99 -9.66 17.67 12.18
CA ALA A 99 -9.59 19.13 12.34
C ALA A 99 -8.23 19.60 12.89
N GLU A 100 -7.52 18.75 13.62
CA GLU A 100 -6.18 19.01 14.19
C GLU A 100 -5.03 18.61 13.25
N PHE A 101 -5.30 17.80 12.23
CA PHE A 101 -4.27 17.30 11.32
C PHE A 101 -3.60 18.42 10.55
N ASN A 102 -2.28 18.54 10.72
CA ASN A 102 -1.47 19.51 10.01
C ASN A 102 -0.50 18.79 9.04
N PRO A 103 -0.69 18.92 7.71
CA PRO A 103 0.14 18.23 6.73
C PRO A 103 1.54 18.85 6.54
N ASN A 104 1.98 19.83 7.36
CA ASN A 104 3.20 20.62 7.09
C ASN A 104 4.54 19.84 7.00
N SER A 105 4.58 18.53 7.27
CA SER A 105 5.80 17.70 7.30
C SER A 105 6.14 16.96 6.00
N LEU A 106 5.39 17.14 4.91
CA LEU A 106 5.55 16.34 3.68
C LEU A 106 6.82 16.69 2.87
N GLN A 107 7.62 15.69 2.50
CA GLN A 107 8.94 15.90 1.88
C GLN A 107 8.90 16.18 0.36
N LEU A 108 7.77 15.93 -0.32
CA LEU A 108 7.62 16.02 -1.78
C LEU A 108 7.24 17.41 -2.31
N LEU A 109 7.31 18.43 -1.45
CA LEU A 109 6.79 19.77 -1.74
C LEU A 109 7.59 20.50 -2.82
N TYR A 110 8.88 20.21 -2.98
CA TYR A 110 9.72 20.87 -4.00
C TYR A 110 9.30 20.51 -5.45
N GLU A 111 9.15 19.22 -5.76
CA GLU A 111 8.78 18.78 -7.11
C GLU A 111 7.37 19.22 -7.48
N TYR A 112 6.46 19.21 -6.50
CA TYR A 112 5.12 19.75 -6.65
C TYR A 112 5.16 21.25 -6.96
N GLN A 113 5.93 22.03 -6.19
CA GLN A 113 6.10 23.47 -6.37
C GLN A 113 6.76 23.84 -7.70
N ALA A 114 7.65 23.00 -8.20
CA ALA A 114 8.35 23.19 -9.47
C ALA A 114 7.47 22.89 -10.70
N ALA A 115 6.40 22.10 -10.54
CA ALA A 115 5.53 21.72 -11.63
C ALA A 115 4.44 22.78 -11.88
N SER A 116 4.27 23.21 -13.12
CA SER A 116 3.22 24.20 -13.45
C SER A 116 1.82 23.64 -13.17
N PRO A 117 0.92 24.40 -12.49
CA PRO A 117 -0.46 23.99 -12.27
C PRO A 117 -1.16 23.55 -13.56
N GLY A 118 -1.87 22.42 -13.50
CA GLY A 118 -2.54 21.81 -14.64
C GLY A 118 -1.66 20.97 -15.58
N SER A 119 -0.33 20.95 -15.38
CA SER A 119 0.56 20.03 -16.12
C SER A 119 0.39 18.58 -15.65
N ARG A 120 0.74 17.60 -16.50
CA ARG A 120 0.74 16.16 -16.14
C ARG A 120 1.63 15.89 -14.92
N ALA A 121 2.79 16.57 -14.84
CA ALA A 121 3.71 16.45 -13.73
C ALA A 121 3.07 16.96 -12.43
N PHE A 122 2.45 18.14 -12.46
CA PHE A 122 1.74 18.71 -11.32
C PHE A 122 0.63 17.78 -10.83
N GLN A 123 -0.18 17.25 -11.73
CA GLN A 123 -1.28 16.33 -11.42
C GLN A 123 -0.76 15.05 -10.73
N THR A 124 0.31 14.46 -11.25
CA THR A 124 0.92 13.27 -10.63
C THR A 124 1.51 13.58 -9.25
N ARG A 125 2.22 14.70 -9.09
CA ARG A 125 2.79 15.11 -7.79
C ARG A 125 1.71 15.47 -6.77
N LEU A 126 0.58 16.02 -7.20
CA LEU A 126 -0.58 16.25 -6.33
C LEU A 126 -1.12 14.91 -5.80
N ILE A 127 -1.34 13.92 -6.68
CA ILE A 127 -1.82 12.59 -6.26
C ILE A 127 -0.83 11.94 -5.27
N GLU A 128 0.47 12.06 -5.52
CA GLU A 128 1.52 11.57 -4.63
C GLU A 128 1.46 12.23 -3.24
N LEU A 129 1.37 13.56 -3.18
CA LEU A 129 1.23 14.29 -1.92
C LEU A 129 -0.05 13.90 -1.16
N ILE A 130 -1.15 13.63 -1.87
CA ILE A 130 -2.40 13.17 -1.27
C ILE A 130 -2.24 11.77 -0.66
N ALA A 131 -1.60 10.85 -1.36
CA ALA A 131 -1.30 9.52 -0.82
C ALA A 131 -0.45 9.62 0.46
N VAL A 132 0.59 10.45 0.46
CA VAL A 132 1.42 10.66 1.65
C VAL A 132 0.64 11.35 2.77
N ALA A 133 -0.22 12.34 2.49
CA ALA A 133 -1.04 12.99 3.51
C ALA A 133 -1.99 11.99 4.21
N ILE A 134 -2.63 11.10 3.44
CA ILE A 134 -3.50 10.05 3.96
C ILE A 134 -2.72 9.08 4.85
N HIS A 135 -1.57 8.63 4.35
CA HIS A 135 -0.66 7.75 5.08
C HIS A 135 -0.22 8.37 6.41
N GLN A 136 0.25 9.62 6.37
CA GLN A 136 0.77 10.32 7.55
C GLN A 136 -0.31 10.64 8.58
N MET A 137 -1.56 10.87 8.15
CA MET A 137 -2.68 11.01 9.07
C MET A 137 -2.92 9.70 9.84
N ALA A 138 -2.91 8.55 9.18
CA ALA A 138 -3.03 7.26 9.84
C ALA A 138 -1.88 6.99 10.81
N VAL A 139 -0.62 7.24 10.39
CA VAL A 139 0.56 7.16 11.26
C VAL A 139 0.40 8.03 12.51
N TRP A 140 -0.05 9.27 12.33
CA TRP A 140 -0.24 10.21 13.42
C TRP A 140 -1.30 9.74 14.42
N ILE A 141 -2.45 9.25 13.94
CA ILE A 141 -3.52 8.72 14.82
C ILE A 141 -3.03 7.53 15.64
N VAL A 142 -2.29 6.58 15.02
CA VAL A 142 -1.70 5.45 15.73
C VAL A 142 -0.76 5.92 16.83
N LYS A 143 0.08 6.91 16.55
CA LYS A 143 1.04 7.47 17.52
C LYS A 143 0.41 8.23 18.67
N LEU A 144 -0.81 8.76 18.50
CA LEU A 144 -1.56 9.35 19.61
C LEU A 144 -2.04 8.28 20.60
N ASP A 145 -2.02 7.01 20.19
CA ASP A 145 -2.34 5.86 21.05
C ASP A 145 -3.72 6.01 21.73
N VAL A 146 -4.70 6.48 20.95
CA VAL A 146 -6.07 6.80 21.41
C VAL A 146 -7.03 5.60 21.40
N SER A 147 -6.54 4.41 21.06
CA SER A 147 -7.35 3.19 20.91
C SER A 147 -8.20 2.89 22.15
N LEU A 148 -9.46 2.52 21.90
CA LEU A 148 -10.43 2.09 22.91
C LEU A 148 -10.31 0.58 23.24
N HIS A 149 -9.53 -0.17 22.46
CA HIS A 149 -9.49 -1.64 22.46
C HIS A 149 -8.18 -2.22 23.02
N LYS A 150 -7.48 -1.49 23.89
CA LYS A 150 -6.21 -1.99 24.48
C LYS A 150 -6.38 -3.14 25.46
N ASP A 151 -7.52 -3.19 26.15
CA ASP A 151 -7.73 -4.08 27.31
C ASP A 151 -8.79 -5.18 27.07
N ASP A 152 -9.35 -5.30 25.87
CA ASP A 152 -10.46 -6.23 25.59
C ASP A 152 -10.01 -7.60 25.05
N GLY A 153 -8.71 -7.75 24.81
CA GLY A 153 -8.07 -8.97 24.33
C GLY A 153 -8.35 -9.30 22.86
N ILE A 154 -8.99 -8.42 22.08
CA ILE A 154 -9.25 -8.66 20.66
C ILE A 154 -7.97 -8.47 19.85
N ALA A 155 -7.25 -7.36 20.07
CA ALA A 155 -6.00 -7.06 19.37
C ALA A 155 -4.85 -7.98 19.80
N THR A 156 -4.90 -8.52 21.03
CA THR A 156 -3.88 -9.41 21.59
C THR A 156 -4.30 -10.89 21.55
N TRP A 157 -5.32 -11.22 20.76
CA TRP A 157 -5.76 -12.60 20.64
C TRP A 157 -4.65 -13.45 20.01
N GLU A 158 -4.37 -14.59 20.62
CA GLU A 158 -3.38 -15.54 20.11
C GLU A 158 -4.07 -16.69 19.37
N PRO A 159 -3.62 -17.02 18.15
CA PRO A 159 -4.17 -18.13 17.39
C PRO A 159 -3.86 -19.48 18.06
N PRO A 160 -4.76 -20.47 17.91
CA PRO A 160 -4.49 -21.83 18.36
C PRO A 160 -3.17 -22.36 17.79
N LYS A 161 -2.34 -23.01 18.61
CA LYS A 161 -1.03 -23.53 18.19
C LYS A 161 -1.12 -24.61 17.11
N ASP A 162 -2.27 -25.26 17.00
CA ASP A 162 -2.60 -26.29 16.02
C ASP A 162 -3.23 -25.74 14.74
N ASP A 163 -3.46 -24.41 14.63
CA ASP A 163 -3.88 -23.77 13.38
C ASP A 163 -2.70 -23.70 12.39
N ALA A 164 -2.42 -24.85 11.76
CA ALA A 164 -1.32 -24.97 10.81
C ALA A 164 -1.42 -23.95 9.68
N THR A 165 -2.62 -23.60 9.20
CA THR A 165 -2.80 -22.61 8.13
C THR A 165 -2.39 -21.21 8.58
N PHE A 166 -2.77 -20.81 9.79
CA PHE A 166 -2.34 -19.52 10.34
C PHE A 166 -0.82 -19.43 10.49
N TRP A 167 -0.19 -20.43 11.14
CA TRP A 167 1.24 -20.40 11.44
C TRP A 167 2.12 -20.55 10.20
N ILE A 168 1.62 -21.24 9.17
CA ILE A 168 2.28 -21.28 7.86
C ILE A 168 2.27 -19.88 7.21
N ARG A 169 1.17 -19.12 7.31
CA ARG A 169 1.07 -17.76 6.75
C ARG A 169 1.79 -16.70 7.59
N ASN A 170 1.93 -16.95 8.89
CA ASN A 170 2.51 -16.03 9.86
C ASN A 170 3.58 -16.75 10.71
N PRO A 171 4.70 -17.17 10.10
CA PRO A 171 5.72 -17.99 10.79
C PRO A 171 6.38 -17.27 11.97
N ASN A 172 6.41 -15.94 11.94
CA ASN A 172 6.99 -15.09 12.98
C ASN A 172 5.98 -14.71 14.08
N GLY A 173 4.78 -15.30 14.05
CA GLY A 173 3.72 -15.03 14.99
C GLY A 173 2.68 -14.03 14.54
N PRO A 174 1.70 -13.73 15.41
CA PRO A 174 0.60 -12.85 15.07
C PRO A 174 1.10 -11.48 14.60
N PRO A 175 0.46 -10.91 13.57
CA PRO A 175 0.82 -9.59 13.09
C PRO A 175 0.68 -8.54 14.21
N PRO A 176 1.60 -7.57 14.31
CA PRO A 176 1.62 -6.57 15.38
C PRO A 176 0.49 -5.53 15.29
N THR A 177 -0.32 -5.59 14.24
CA THR A 177 -1.51 -4.75 14.04
C THR A 177 -2.55 -5.53 13.25
N LEU A 178 -3.83 -5.26 13.45
CA LEU A 178 -4.92 -5.84 12.64
C LEU A 178 -5.21 -5.03 11.37
N PHE A 179 -4.65 -3.82 11.24
CA PHE A 179 -4.76 -2.98 10.05
C PHE A 179 -3.69 -3.37 9.03
N GLN A 180 -3.94 -4.43 8.26
CA GLN A 180 -2.93 -5.03 7.40
C GLN A 180 -3.25 -4.92 5.92
N HIS A 181 -2.22 -4.62 5.14
CA HIS A 181 -2.19 -4.91 3.73
C HIS A 181 -1.22 -6.08 3.48
N THR A 182 -1.64 -7.07 2.69
CA THR A 182 -0.91 -8.32 2.42
C THR A 182 0.56 -8.14 2.03
N PHE A 183 0.89 -7.09 1.26
CA PHE A 183 2.24 -6.86 0.75
C PHE A 183 3.04 -5.80 1.51
N TYR A 184 2.44 -5.05 2.41
CA TYR A 184 3.09 -3.92 3.12
C TYR A 184 3.21 -4.24 4.61
N ARG A 185 3.99 -5.28 4.92
CA ARG A 185 4.16 -5.85 6.28
C ARG A 185 5.61 -5.81 6.77
N ASP A 186 6.49 -5.14 6.06
CA ASP A 186 7.93 -5.10 6.35
C ASP A 186 8.27 -4.05 7.43
N TYR A 187 7.58 -4.10 8.58
CA TYR A 187 7.62 -3.03 9.59
C TYR A 187 9.02 -2.66 10.06
N ASP A 188 9.95 -3.62 10.10
CA ASP A 188 11.33 -3.36 10.56
C ASP A 188 12.12 -2.41 9.63
N GLN A 189 11.72 -2.25 8.37
CA GLN A 189 12.39 -1.30 7.44
C GLN A 189 11.64 0.04 7.32
N TYR A 190 10.42 0.10 7.85
CA TYR A 190 9.58 1.28 7.74
C TYR A 190 10.05 2.35 8.75
N PRO A 191 10.24 3.62 8.34
CA PRO A 191 10.71 4.69 9.22
C PRO A 191 9.88 4.84 10.51
N GLU A 192 8.58 4.59 10.44
CA GLU A 192 7.63 4.66 11.55
C GLU A 192 7.09 3.28 11.96
N GLY A 193 7.76 2.22 11.53
CA GLY A 193 7.48 0.84 11.93
C GLY A 193 6.07 0.39 11.57
N VAL A 194 5.36 -0.15 12.56
CA VAL A 194 3.98 -0.64 12.43
C VAL A 194 3.03 0.47 11.96
N ALA A 195 3.28 1.73 12.34
CA ALA A 195 2.42 2.85 11.99
C ALA A 195 2.39 3.09 10.47
N ASP A 196 3.51 2.93 9.76
CA ASP A 196 3.54 3.02 8.29
C ASP A 196 2.74 1.89 7.65
N GLY A 197 2.74 0.69 8.26
CA GLY A 197 1.86 -0.40 7.87
C GLY A 197 0.38 -0.03 7.89
N VAL A 198 -0.05 0.63 8.97
CA VAL A 198 -1.42 1.17 9.10
C VAL A 198 -1.67 2.28 8.07
N GLY A 199 -0.64 3.08 7.75
CA GLY A 199 -0.69 4.08 6.68
C GLY A 199 -0.99 3.49 5.31
N TYR A 200 -0.28 2.43 4.92
CA TYR A 200 -0.54 1.71 3.67
C TYR A 200 -1.91 1.06 3.65
N TRP A 201 -2.36 0.49 4.78
CA TRP A 201 -3.72 -0.03 4.91
C TRP A 201 -4.76 1.09 4.70
N ALA A 202 -4.57 2.25 5.30
CA ALA A 202 -5.47 3.39 5.17
C ALA A 202 -5.56 3.88 3.72
N GLU A 203 -4.44 3.99 3.01
CA GLU A 203 -4.42 4.30 1.59
C GLU A 203 -5.22 3.29 0.76
N ALA A 204 -4.99 1.99 0.98
CA ALA A 204 -5.69 0.94 0.27
C ALA A 204 -7.20 0.95 0.53
N ARG A 205 -7.62 1.31 1.75
CA ARG A 205 -9.04 1.47 2.08
C ARG A 205 -9.64 2.71 1.43
N ILE A 206 -8.99 3.87 1.56
CA ILE A 206 -9.53 5.18 1.15
C ILE A 206 -9.44 5.35 -0.36
N LEU A 207 -8.26 5.18 -0.94
CA LEU A 207 -8.03 5.42 -2.35
C LEU A 207 -8.43 4.22 -3.21
N GLY A 208 -8.40 3.01 -2.65
CA GLY A 208 -8.65 1.76 -3.36
C GLY A 208 -7.40 0.92 -3.61
N GLY A 209 -6.21 1.46 -3.31
CA GLY A 209 -4.94 0.76 -3.29
C GLY A 209 -3.83 1.64 -2.75
N VAL A 210 -2.69 1.05 -2.39
CA VAL A 210 -1.46 1.83 -2.14
C VAL A 210 -1.04 2.49 -3.44
N VAL A 211 -0.76 3.79 -3.38
CA VAL A 211 -0.44 4.57 -4.58
C VAL A 211 1.04 4.50 -4.90
N LEU A 212 1.35 4.09 -6.12
CA LEU A 212 2.70 3.86 -6.63
C LEU A 212 2.94 4.65 -7.92
N PHE A 213 4.21 4.89 -8.22
CA PHE A 213 4.63 5.74 -9.33
C PHE A 213 5.71 5.05 -10.17
N ASP A 214 5.77 5.40 -11.44
CA ASP A 214 6.89 5.01 -12.29
C ASP A 214 8.11 5.89 -11.98
N ARG A 215 9.10 5.29 -11.33
CA ARG A 215 10.36 5.94 -10.96
C ARG A 215 11.48 5.67 -11.97
N ARG A 216 11.17 4.98 -13.08
CA ARG A 216 12.16 4.63 -14.10
C ARG A 216 12.58 5.88 -14.86
N ASP A 217 13.89 5.96 -15.13
CA ASP A 217 14.45 6.97 -16.02
C ASP A 217 14.88 6.34 -17.36
N ALA A 218 15.44 7.16 -18.26
CA ALA A 218 15.90 6.69 -19.56
C ALA A 218 17.08 5.69 -19.50
N LYS A 219 17.73 5.53 -18.35
CA LYS A 219 18.85 4.62 -18.11
C LYS A 219 18.41 3.35 -17.38
N PHE A 220 17.14 3.25 -17.02
CA PHE A 220 16.60 2.09 -16.33
C PHE A 220 16.82 0.82 -17.15
N ASN A 221 17.45 -0.16 -16.52
CA ASN A 221 17.75 -1.45 -17.13
C ASN A 221 17.12 -2.55 -16.26
N PRO A 222 15.93 -3.05 -16.61
CA PRO A 222 15.27 -4.08 -15.81
C PRO A 222 16.04 -5.40 -15.87
N SER A 223 16.07 -6.11 -14.75
CA SER A 223 16.54 -7.50 -14.66
C SER A 223 15.47 -8.49 -15.17
N VAL A 224 14.20 -8.13 -15.08
CA VAL A 224 13.05 -8.89 -15.60
C VAL A 224 12.78 -8.58 -17.07
N GLU A 225 12.27 -9.57 -17.82
CA GLU A 225 11.98 -9.40 -19.24
C GLU A 225 11.02 -8.22 -19.50
N LEU A 226 11.50 -7.24 -20.27
CA LEU A 226 10.81 -6.01 -20.71
C LEU A 226 9.42 -6.22 -21.34
N LYS A 227 9.04 -7.44 -21.71
CA LYS A 227 7.76 -7.71 -22.39
C LYS A 227 6.54 -7.45 -21.52
N THR A 228 6.67 -7.51 -20.20
CA THR A 228 5.54 -7.38 -19.27
C THR A 228 5.49 -6.03 -18.56
N LEU A 229 6.62 -5.32 -18.45
CA LEU A 229 6.62 -3.98 -17.88
C LEU A 229 5.99 -2.97 -18.85
N PRO A 230 5.06 -2.12 -18.38
CA PRO A 230 4.54 -1.03 -19.18
C PRO A 230 5.67 -0.12 -19.66
N ARG A 231 5.46 0.55 -20.81
CA ARG A 231 6.37 1.62 -21.28
C ARG A 231 6.58 2.65 -20.18
N ILE A 232 7.82 3.11 -20.02
CA ILE A 232 8.20 4.16 -19.07
C ILE A 232 7.29 5.38 -19.27
N ASP A 233 6.58 5.78 -18.22
CA ASP A 233 5.81 7.03 -18.15
C ASP A 233 5.89 7.60 -16.73
N PRO A 234 6.71 8.64 -16.50
CA PRO A 234 6.90 9.24 -15.16
C PRO A 234 5.63 9.90 -14.60
N ASN A 235 4.55 9.97 -15.39
CA ASN A 235 3.25 10.48 -14.94
C ASN A 235 2.22 9.37 -14.74
N ALA A 236 2.58 8.10 -14.93
CA ALA A 236 1.72 6.98 -14.63
C ALA A 236 1.51 6.85 -13.11
N VAL A 237 0.26 6.57 -12.74
CA VAL A 237 -0.15 6.32 -11.37
C VAL A 237 -0.65 4.89 -11.31
N TYR A 238 -0.16 4.13 -10.35
CA TYR A 238 -0.49 2.74 -10.16
C TYR A 238 -1.10 2.54 -8.78
N PHE A 239 -2.10 1.69 -8.67
CA PHE A 239 -2.68 1.28 -7.40
C PHE A 239 -2.35 -0.19 -7.14
N HIS A 240 -2.09 -0.51 -5.88
CA HIS A 240 -1.97 -1.88 -5.39
C HIS A 240 -3.10 -2.11 -4.39
N ALA A 241 -4.16 -2.77 -4.85
CA ALA A 241 -5.34 -3.03 -4.03
C ALA A 241 -5.16 -4.31 -3.20
N ASP A 242 -5.96 -4.43 -2.14
CA ASP A 242 -6.01 -5.62 -1.28
C ASP A 242 -7.43 -5.90 -0.83
N ARG A 243 -8.41 -5.68 -1.72
CA ARG A 243 -9.84 -5.90 -1.46
C ARG A 243 -10.30 -7.21 -2.08
N GLN A 244 -11.47 -7.70 -1.66
CA GLN A 244 -12.12 -8.76 -2.40
C GLN A 244 -12.67 -8.24 -3.72
N GLY A 245 -12.78 -9.14 -4.71
CA GLY A 245 -13.37 -8.81 -6.02
C GLY A 245 -12.54 -7.82 -6.85
N THR A 246 -11.25 -7.69 -6.56
CA THR A 246 -10.28 -6.95 -7.37
C THR A 246 -9.02 -7.79 -7.57
N THR A 247 -8.07 -7.30 -8.37
CA THR A 247 -6.80 -8.00 -8.58
C THR A 247 -5.84 -7.75 -7.42
N TYR A 248 -5.03 -8.75 -7.07
CA TYR A 248 -3.90 -8.55 -6.15
C TYR A 248 -2.73 -7.84 -6.82
N ARG A 249 -2.69 -7.80 -8.16
CA ARG A 249 -1.57 -7.22 -8.91
C ARG A 249 -1.63 -5.70 -8.87
N ILE A 250 -0.46 -5.08 -9.00
CA ILE A 250 -0.37 -3.63 -9.17
C ILE A 250 -0.95 -3.29 -10.54
N TYR A 251 -1.75 -2.23 -10.62
CA TYR A 251 -2.36 -1.82 -11.88
C TYR A 251 -2.24 -0.33 -12.15
N GLN A 252 -1.93 0.00 -13.40
CA GLN A 252 -1.97 1.39 -13.84
C GLN A 252 -3.42 1.87 -13.88
N LEU A 253 -3.69 3.04 -13.30
CA LEU A 253 -4.98 3.71 -13.48
C LEU A 253 -5.22 4.04 -14.96
N LEU A 254 -6.48 3.90 -15.39
CA LEU A 254 -6.93 4.42 -16.67
C LEU A 254 -6.85 5.95 -16.66
N ASP A 255 -6.69 6.56 -17.83
CA ASP A 255 -6.75 8.02 -17.97
C ASP A 255 -8.07 8.56 -17.41
N SER A 256 -9.19 7.87 -17.63
CA SER A 256 -10.50 8.23 -17.09
C SER A 256 -10.62 8.09 -15.57
N GLN A 257 -9.95 7.11 -14.97
CA GLN A 257 -9.89 6.96 -13.50
C GLN A 257 -9.03 8.05 -12.88
N LYS A 258 -7.88 8.35 -13.51
CA LYS A 258 -6.99 9.44 -13.09
C LYS A 258 -7.67 10.80 -13.20
N GLU A 259 -8.41 11.06 -14.29
CA GLU A 259 -9.18 12.29 -14.50
C GLU A 259 -10.27 12.44 -13.44
N GLN A 260 -11.06 11.39 -13.18
CA GLN A 260 -12.08 11.41 -12.11
C GLN A 260 -11.49 11.71 -10.74
N LEU A 261 -10.33 11.13 -10.41
CA LEU A 261 -9.62 11.44 -9.18
C LEU A 261 -9.21 12.91 -9.13
N LEU A 262 -8.61 13.43 -10.20
CA LEU A 262 -8.17 14.81 -10.26
C LEU A 262 -9.33 15.80 -10.19
N ASP A 263 -10.44 15.55 -10.88
CA ASP A 263 -11.65 16.37 -10.81
C ASP A 263 -12.20 16.45 -9.39
N TYR A 264 -12.16 15.34 -8.65
CA TYR A 264 -12.53 15.29 -7.25
C TYR A 264 -11.56 16.08 -6.36
N LEU A 265 -10.24 15.85 -6.51
CA LEU A 265 -9.21 16.55 -5.74
C LEU A 265 -9.21 18.06 -5.99
N LEU A 266 -9.45 18.48 -7.23
CA LEU A 266 -9.44 19.89 -7.64
C LEU A 266 -10.80 20.58 -7.47
N SER A 267 -11.83 19.86 -7.03
CA SER A 267 -13.18 20.41 -6.86
C SER A 267 -13.18 21.57 -5.88
N GLU A 268 -13.73 22.71 -6.29
CA GLU A 268 -13.91 23.89 -5.43
C GLU A 268 -15.18 23.80 -4.55
N LYS A 269 -16.02 22.79 -4.78
CA LYS A 269 -17.23 22.55 -3.97
C LYS A 269 -16.85 21.67 -2.78
N THR A 270 -17.23 22.09 -1.58
CA THR A 270 -16.97 21.32 -0.35
C THR A 270 -18.29 21.04 0.38
N PRO A 271 -18.70 19.76 0.53
CA PRO A 271 -18.09 18.57 -0.07
C PRO A 271 -18.30 18.51 -1.59
N PRO A 272 -17.43 17.82 -2.34
CA PRO A 272 -17.64 17.57 -3.76
C PRO A 272 -18.94 16.78 -4.00
N ALA A 273 -19.62 17.04 -5.11
CA ALA A 273 -20.93 16.43 -5.40
C ALA A 273 -20.86 14.92 -5.68
N PHE A 274 -19.71 14.42 -6.12
CA PHE A 274 -19.45 13.02 -6.39
C PHE A 274 -18.07 12.65 -5.84
N CYS A 275 -17.98 11.51 -5.15
CA CYS A 275 -16.74 10.95 -4.64
C CYS A 275 -16.38 9.70 -5.47
N PRO A 276 -15.25 9.69 -6.20
CA PRO A 276 -14.82 8.53 -7.00
C PRO A 276 -14.13 7.46 -6.16
N LEU A 277 -13.95 7.69 -4.85
CA LEU A 277 -13.19 6.82 -3.97
C LEU A 277 -14.08 5.74 -3.34
N PRO A 278 -13.59 4.49 -3.22
CA PRO A 278 -12.30 4.00 -3.67
C PRO A 278 -12.28 3.69 -5.18
N ILE A 279 -11.14 3.88 -5.85
CA ILE A 279 -10.95 3.54 -7.27
C ILE A 279 -10.35 2.13 -7.36
N LEU A 280 -11.13 1.19 -7.90
CA LEU A 280 -10.73 -0.21 -8.04
C LEU A 280 -10.42 -0.56 -9.50
N ALA A 281 -9.59 -1.59 -9.69
CA ALA A 281 -9.31 -2.13 -11.01
C ALA A 281 -10.57 -2.71 -11.66
N THR A 282 -10.67 -2.54 -12.98
CA THR A 282 -11.58 -3.30 -13.84
C THR A 282 -10.77 -4.15 -14.82
N ASN A 283 -11.49 -4.90 -15.67
CA ASN A 283 -10.90 -5.65 -16.79
C ASN A 283 -10.22 -4.73 -17.83
N ASP A 284 -10.49 -3.42 -17.80
CA ASP A 284 -9.89 -2.45 -18.72
C ASP A 284 -8.50 -1.99 -18.26
N ASN A 285 -8.16 -2.17 -16.97
CA ASN A 285 -6.85 -1.87 -16.43
C ASN A 285 -5.82 -2.92 -16.90
N ARG A 286 -5.44 -2.92 -18.17
CA ARG A 286 -4.63 -4.01 -18.76
C ARG A 286 -3.14 -3.96 -18.42
N ARG A 287 -2.66 -2.86 -17.84
CA ARG A 287 -1.25 -2.68 -17.48
C ARG A 287 -1.04 -3.13 -16.05
N ARG A 288 -0.55 -4.35 -15.90
CA ARG A 288 -0.30 -5.02 -14.62
C ARG A 288 1.18 -5.09 -14.31
N VAL A 289 1.51 -5.11 -13.03
CA VAL A 289 2.85 -5.41 -12.52
C VAL A 289 2.69 -6.38 -11.36
N ASP A 290 3.47 -7.45 -11.40
CA ASP A 290 3.47 -8.49 -10.36
C ASP A 290 4.12 -7.92 -9.09
N PRO A 291 3.41 -7.88 -7.95
CA PRO A 291 3.95 -7.33 -6.71
C PRO A 291 5.09 -8.17 -6.10
N GLU A 292 5.29 -9.40 -6.59
CA GLU A 292 6.40 -10.29 -6.26
C GLU A 292 7.72 -9.88 -6.94
N GLU A 293 7.67 -9.04 -7.98
CA GLU A 293 8.88 -8.52 -8.60
C GLU A 293 9.47 -7.41 -7.76
N HIS A 294 10.79 -7.42 -7.61
CA HIS A 294 11.46 -6.44 -6.77
C HIS A 294 11.27 -5.02 -7.31
N ILE A 295 11.09 -4.04 -6.42
CA ILE A 295 10.79 -2.66 -6.80
C ILE A 295 11.91 -2.01 -7.64
N THR A 296 13.17 -2.46 -7.50
CA THR A 296 14.27 -1.98 -8.36
C THR A 296 14.22 -2.55 -9.76
N ASP A 297 13.51 -3.66 -9.95
CA ASP A 297 13.46 -4.41 -11.20
C ASP A 297 12.26 -3.96 -12.03
N THR A 298 11.20 -3.53 -11.36
CA THR A 298 10.02 -2.92 -11.99
C THR A 298 10.13 -1.41 -12.09
N GLY A 299 10.83 -0.77 -11.15
CA GLY A 299 10.87 0.69 -10.98
C GLY A 299 9.52 1.31 -10.58
N ILE A 300 8.55 0.49 -10.14
CA ILE A 300 7.22 0.94 -9.74
C ILE A 300 7.12 0.92 -8.21
N TYR A 301 7.29 2.09 -7.60
CA TYR A 301 7.23 2.27 -6.15
C TYR A 301 6.95 3.73 -5.79
N ARG A 302 6.40 3.96 -4.59
CA ARG A 302 6.37 5.29 -3.97
C ARG A 302 7.62 5.51 -3.15
N ASP A 303 7.87 4.62 -2.20
CA ASP A 303 9.03 4.67 -1.29
C ASP A 303 10.00 3.54 -1.61
N ILE A 304 11.31 3.82 -1.61
CA ILE A 304 12.34 2.81 -1.95
C ILE A 304 12.44 1.67 -0.93
N TRP A 305 11.74 1.78 0.19
CA TRP A 305 11.71 0.81 1.29
C TRP A 305 10.33 0.19 1.47
N GLU A 306 9.35 0.41 0.57
CA GLU A 306 7.97 0.01 0.81
C GLU A 306 7.74 -1.52 0.83
N ARG A 307 8.53 -2.30 0.06
CA ARG A 307 8.36 -3.75 -0.12
C ARG A 307 9.71 -4.44 -0.27
N LYS A 308 9.94 -5.50 0.51
CA LYS A 308 11.09 -6.40 0.35
C LYS A 308 10.85 -7.44 -0.75
N PRO A 309 11.94 -7.94 -1.39
CA PRO A 309 11.81 -9.16 -2.17
C PRO A 309 11.36 -10.31 -1.25
N PRO A 310 10.73 -11.35 -1.80
CA PRO A 310 10.49 -12.58 -1.04
C PRO A 310 11.78 -13.09 -0.37
N PRO A 311 11.72 -13.53 0.90
CA PRO A 311 12.88 -14.07 1.59
C PRO A 311 13.46 -15.25 0.81
N TRP A 312 14.79 -15.28 0.70
CA TRP A 312 15.49 -16.35 0.00
C TRP A 312 15.34 -17.67 0.77
N GLY A 313 14.79 -18.71 0.12
CA GLY A 313 14.72 -20.07 0.67
C GLY A 313 13.58 -20.31 1.68
N GLU A 314 12.65 -19.36 1.85
CA GLU A 314 11.49 -19.51 2.71
C GLU A 314 10.19 -19.47 1.91
N LEU A 315 9.16 -20.18 2.39
CA LEU A 315 7.82 -20.09 1.82
C LEU A 315 7.27 -18.66 2.02
N ASP A 316 6.93 -17.99 0.93
CA ASP A 316 6.30 -16.68 0.96
C ASP A 316 4.93 -16.73 0.27
N PHE A 317 3.87 -16.52 1.05
CA PHE A 317 2.48 -16.50 0.56
C PHE A 317 2.15 -15.30 -0.31
N ARG A 318 3.06 -14.33 -0.42
CA ARG A 318 3.02 -13.30 -1.44
C ARG A 318 3.30 -13.86 -2.83
N ILE A 319 4.00 -15.00 -2.96
CA ILE A 319 4.25 -15.66 -4.25
C ILE A 319 2.97 -16.35 -4.72
N LYS A 320 2.16 -15.63 -5.49
CA LYS A 320 0.87 -16.10 -5.98
C LYS A 320 0.94 -16.47 -7.45
N ASP A 321 -0.04 -17.27 -7.85
CA ASP A 321 -0.35 -17.50 -9.25
C ASP A 321 -1.54 -16.61 -9.63
N VAL A 322 -1.68 -16.29 -10.92
CA VAL A 322 -2.83 -15.54 -11.42
C VAL A 322 -3.99 -16.50 -11.66
N MET A 323 -5.12 -16.27 -10.97
CA MET A 323 -6.19 -17.28 -10.88
C MET A 323 -7.50 -16.86 -11.53
N ASP A 324 -7.80 -15.56 -11.59
CA ASP A 324 -9.05 -15.04 -12.16
C ASP A 324 -8.84 -14.00 -13.27
N GLU A 325 -9.90 -13.73 -14.03
CA GLU A 325 -9.85 -12.81 -15.19
C GLU A 325 -9.49 -11.36 -14.82
N LEU A 326 -9.63 -10.95 -13.55
CA LEU A 326 -9.17 -9.64 -13.09
C LEU A 326 -7.65 -9.61 -12.91
N ASP A 327 -7.08 -10.73 -12.45
CA ASP A 327 -5.63 -10.93 -12.31
C ASP A 327 -4.91 -11.04 -13.64
N TYR A 328 -5.51 -11.67 -14.66
CA TYR A 328 -4.93 -11.78 -16.00
C TYR A 328 -5.84 -11.17 -17.09
N PRO A 329 -5.64 -9.90 -17.49
CA PRO A 329 -6.49 -9.25 -18.49
C PRO A 329 -6.46 -9.91 -19.89
N THR A 330 -5.46 -10.75 -20.18
CA THR A 330 -5.33 -11.52 -21.43
C THR A 330 -4.70 -12.88 -21.16
N MET A 331 -4.88 -13.84 -22.07
CA MET A 331 -4.23 -15.16 -21.97
C MET A 331 -2.71 -15.05 -22.08
N ASP A 332 -2.19 -14.16 -22.92
CA ASP A 332 -0.74 -13.92 -23.01
C ASP A 332 -0.16 -13.40 -21.69
N ASP A 333 -0.91 -12.56 -20.96
CA ASP A 333 -0.52 -12.08 -19.65
C ASP A 333 -0.62 -13.19 -18.59
N TRP A 334 -1.66 -14.04 -18.67
CA TRP A 334 -1.75 -15.26 -17.85
C TRP A 334 -0.52 -16.14 -18.04
N ASP A 335 -0.20 -16.54 -19.28
CA ASP A 335 0.96 -17.38 -19.60
C ASP A 335 2.26 -16.78 -19.07
N ALA A 336 2.44 -15.45 -19.23
CA ALA A 336 3.63 -14.76 -18.78
C ALA A 336 3.74 -14.71 -17.26
N SER A 337 2.64 -14.35 -16.56
CA SER A 337 2.60 -14.24 -15.10
C SER A 337 2.67 -15.61 -14.43
N HIS A 338 1.94 -16.58 -14.95
CA HIS A 338 1.97 -17.97 -14.50
C HIS A 338 3.37 -18.56 -14.62
N ARG A 339 4.05 -18.37 -15.76
CA ARG A 339 5.43 -18.83 -15.96
C ARG A 339 6.38 -18.23 -14.93
N ARG A 340 6.31 -16.92 -14.66
CA ARG A 340 7.15 -16.26 -13.63
C ARG A 340 6.86 -16.81 -12.24
N GLY A 341 5.59 -16.94 -11.88
CA GLY A 341 5.18 -17.52 -10.60
C GLY A 341 5.67 -18.95 -10.43
N TYR A 342 5.60 -19.77 -11.50
CA TYR A 342 6.13 -21.13 -11.52
C TYR A 342 7.66 -21.14 -11.40
N GLU A 343 8.38 -20.35 -12.19
CA GLU A 343 9.85 -20.25 -12.13
C GLU A 343 10.34 -19.84 -10.74
N LYS A 344 9.68 -18.88 -10.09
CA LYS A 344 10.00 -18.48 -8.71
C LYS A 344 9.72 -19.59 -7.70
N LYS A 345 8.60 -20.31 -7.85
CA LYS A 345 8.27 -21.46 -6.99
C LYS A 345 9.30 -22.58 -7.17
N GLU A 346 9.69 -22.90 -8.40
CA GLU A 346 10.71 -23.92 -8.67
C GLU A 346 12.08 -23.52 -8.16
N GLU A 347 12.48 -22.24 -8.29
CA GLU A 347 13.72 -21.73 -7.71
C GLU A 347 13.70 -21.85 -6.19
N MET A 348 12.57 -21.50 -5.56
CA MET A 348 12.36 -21.66 -4.12
C MET A 348 12.44 -23.13 -3.69
N TYR A 349 11.75 -24.05 -4.38
CA TYR A 349 11.75 -25.48 -4.03
C TYR A 349 13.10 -26.15 -4.28
N SER A 350 13.73 -25.89 -5.43
CA SER A 350 15.04 -26.47 -5.76
C SER A 350 16.08 -26.11 -4.71
N ARG A 351 16.03 -24.89 -4.18
CA ARG A 351 16.96 -24.43 -3.14
C ARG A 351 16.57 -24.87 -1.73
N PHE A 352 15.28 -25.10 -1.48
CA PHE A 352 14.82 -25.74 -0.25
C PHE A 352 15.33 -27.19 -0.15
N ASP A 353 15.40 -27.91 -1.27
CA ASP A 353 15.95 -29.26 -1.35
C ASP A 353 17.50 -29.31 -1.28
N GLU A 354 18.18 -28.18 -1.57
CA GLU A 354 19.64 -28.06 -1.53
C GLU A 354 20.20 -27.62 -0.16
N ASP A 355 19.36 -27.27 0.83
CA ASP A 355 19.80 -26.86 2.18
C ASP A 355 20.19 -28.09 3.04
N PRO A 356 21.49 -28.40 3.21
CA PRO A 356 21.96 -29.61 3.87
C PRO A 356 21.83 -29.54 5.40
N ASP A 357 21.58 -28.35 5.96
CA ASP A 357 21.67 -28.10 7.40
C ASP A 357 20.35 -28.38 8.14
N ARG A 358 19.25 -28.67 7.43
CA ARG A 358 17.96 -29.04 8.04
C ARG A 358 17.76 -30.53 8.35
N GLU A 359 18.54 -31.44 7.76
CA GLU A 359 18.49 -32.86 8.16
C GLU A 359 19.06 -33.11 9.57
N GLN A 360 19.75 -32.13 10.18
CA GLN A 360 20.33 -32.26 11.52
C GLN A 360 19.50 -31.62 12.65
N GLN A 361 18.31 -31.07 12.36
CA GLN A 361 17.43 -30.44 13.38
C GLN A 361 16.02 -31.05 13.49
N LYS A 362 15.81 -32.28 13.01
CA LYS A 362 14.56 -33.04 13.28
C LYS A 362 14.64 -33.86 14.56
#